data_AF-A0A849UC55-F1
#
_entry.id   AF-A0A849UC55-F1
#
_cell.length_a   1.000
_cell.length_b   1.000
_cell.length_c   1.000
_cell.angle_alpha   90.00
_cell.angle_beta   90.00
_cell.angle_gamma   90.00
#
_symmetry.space_group_name_H-M   'P 1'
#
loop_
_entity.id
_entity.type
_entity.pdbx_description
1 polymer ?
#
loop_
_entity_poly.entity_id
_entity_poly.type
_entity_poly.pdbx_seq_one_letter_code
_entity_poly.pdbx_strand_id
1 'polypeptide(L)'
;MEQNNLTLGIPGFSYPDLYDSNRLKDLLDVFDASVKKHDADLFNRFVAYRLNQGKGLAPEAISDLLVCMGPYVGQFVATLFNVTKQHQAQAERIKDEFASIFAYKNEVVAKLNLAFKDVNVSTWDKAAINTRFNLLVAAAFPEADKDNDAEHRVARVGASIGLLSAHYKLLAKGKESDYVNADGAALELRNKLSVHQQATTEFKDIIALHDPAEFVQGLMEIVQRWSYVAQNNPAITEHWLSFKFPEKRDFDHLVEHDVVNKGEFTAWMGELKHRRRRDGFKLTDPRFNQREVLSEVDHCIYCHERDTDSCSKGMINKKTNLFKVDPLGVTTTGCPLDEKISEMHLVKRNGDNIGALAIIIIDNPMCPGTGHRICNDCMKGCIYQKTDPVNIPQIETNVLTDVLFMPYGFEIYSLLTRWNPLNVKRPYMLPYNGKNALVVGLGPAGYTMSHYLLNEGFGVAGIDALKLEPLPTYLTGDSTTLPQPVVDFKELYEQLDERILAGFGGVAEYGITVRWDKNFLKVIYLTLLRRQAFRAYG
;
A
#
# COMPACT_ATOMS: atom_id res chain seq x y z
N MET A 1 36.35 3.43 17.12
CA MET A 1 35.09 3.59 16.36
C MET A 1 34.34 4.74 16.99
N GLU A 2 34.37 5.93 16.38
CA GLU A 2 33.45 7.00 16.81
C GLU A 2 32.01 6.50 16.57
N GLN A 3 31.20 6.47 17.63
CA GLN A 3 29.82 6.01 17.56
C GLN A 3 28.99 7.04 16.79
N ASN A 4 28.48 6.67 15.62
CA ASN A 4 27.47 7.50 14.96
C ASN A 4 26.17 7.46 15.77
N ASN A 5 25.69 8.64 16.16
CA ASN A 5 24.79 8.96 17.28
C ASN A 5 23.31 8.48 17.17
N LEU A 6 23.01 7.36 16.51
CA LEU A 6 21.66 6.79 16.58
C LEU A 6 21.53 5.89 17.83
N THR A 7 20.85 6.42 18.84
CA THR A 7 20.36 5.62 19.97
C THR A 7 19.15 4.83 19.52
N LEU A 8 19.21 3.50 19.65
CA LEU A 8 18.10 2.61 19.32
C LEU A 8 17.08 2.56 20.47
N GLY A 9 15.82 2.34 20.16
CA GLY A 9 14.74 2.28 21.15
C GLY A 9 14.62 0.95 21.89
N ILE A 10 15.40 -0.06 21.49
CA ILE A 10 15.45 -1.36 22.18
C ILE A 10 16.70 -1.42 23.08
N PRO A 11 16.54 -1.63 24.40
CA PRO A 11 17.67 -1.70 25.33
C PRO A 11 18.66 -2.81 24.98
N GLY A 12 19.95 -2.55 25.19
CA GLY A 12 21.00 -3.53 24.94
C GLY A 12 21.44 -3.65 23.48
N PHE A 13 20.94 -2.79 22.59
CA PHE A 13 21.39 -2.66 21.21
C PHE A 13 21.85 -1.24 20.90
N SER A 14 22.89 -1.16 20.09
CA SER A 14 23.47 0.05 19.53
C SER A 14 23.44 -0.02 18.00
N TYR A 15 23.52 1.12 17.32
CA TYR A 15 23.52 1.14 15.85
C TYR A 15 24.55 0.19 15.18
N PRO A 16 25.81 0.07 15.66
CA PRO A 16 26.76 -0.94 15.19
C PRO A 16 26.24 -2.38 15.19
N ASP A 17 25.44 -2.75 16.21
CA ASP A 17 24.90 -4.11 16.36
C ASP A 17 24.00 -4.50 15.17
N LEU A 18 23.39 -3.53 14.49
CA LEU A 18 22.56 -3.78 13.31
C LEU A 18 23.35 -4.24 12.07
N TYR A 19 24.68 -4.26 12.14
CA TYR A 19 25.57 -4.76 11.08
C TYR A 19 26.26 -6.08 11.45
N ASP A 20 26.12 -6.55 12.69
CA ASP A 20 26.70 -7.81 13.17
C ASP A 20 25.68 -8.95 13.11
N SER A 21 26.02 -10.03 12.40
CA SER A 21 25.14 -11.20 12.21
C SER A 21 24.71 -11.89 13.50
N ASN A 22 25.61 -11.99 14.50
CA ASN A 22 25.28 -12.59 15.79
C ASN A 22 24.32 -11.70 16.57
N ARG A 23 24.51 -10.38 16.50
CA ARG A 23 23.63 -9.42 17.16
C ARG A 23 22.26 -9.33 16.48
N LEU A 24 22.18 -9.54 15.17
CA LEU A 24 20.90 -9.71 14.47
C LEU A 24 20.14 -10.97 14.94
N LYS A 25 20.85 -12.06 15.25
CA LYS A 25 20.23 -13.22 15.90
C LYS A 25 19.71 -12.86 17.30
N ASP A 26 20.51 -12.18 18.12
CA ASP A 26 20.07 -11.73 19.45
C ASP A 26 18.83 -10.83 19.36
N LEU A 27 18.76 -9.97 18.34
CA LEU A 27 17.61 -9.09 18.08
C LEU A 27 16.35 -9.91 17.73
N LEU A 28 16.50 -11.02 16.98
CA LEU A 28 15.40 -11.94 16.73
C LEU A 28 14.91 -12.60 18.02
N ASP A 29 15.82 -13.01 18.91
CA ASP A 29 15.45 -13.60 20.20
C ASP A 29 14.65 -12.61 21.07
N VAL A 30 15.01 -11.31 21.04
CA VAL A 30 14.25 -10.24 21.71
C VAL A 30 12.89 -9.97 21.07
N PHE A 31 12.81 -10.00 19.73
CA PHE A 31 11.54 -9.92 19.01
C PHE A 31 10.59 -11.06 19.41
N ASP A 32 11.09 -12.30 19.35
CA ASP A 32 10.34 -13.50 19.69
C ASP A 32 9.83 -13.47 21.14
N ALA A 33 10.66 -13.02 22.08
CA ALA A 33 10.26 -12.83 23.48
C ALA A 33 9.17 -11.76 23.63
N SER A 34 9.24 -10.68 22.85
CA SER A 34 8.21 -9.63 22.83
C SER A 34 6.88 -10.17 22.33
N VAL A 35 6.86 -10.91 21.21
CA VAL A 35 5.62 -11.48 20.67
C VAL A 35 5.03 -12.48 21.66
N LYS A 36 5.84 -13.39 22.21
CA LYS A 36 5.37 -14.37 23.21
C LYS A 36 4.71 -13.72 24.42
N LYS A 37 5.18 -12.54 24.84
CA LYS A 37 4.60 -11.79 25.96
C LYS A 37 3.23 -11.19 25.62
N HIS A 38 3.01 -10.75 24.38
CA HIS A 38 1.77 -10.10 23.95
C HIS A 38 0.74 -11.09 23.40
N ASP A 39 1.19 -12.12 22.68
CA ASP A 39 0.37 -13.17 22.08
C ASP A 39 1.15 -14.49 22.03
N ALA A 40 0.98 -15.30 23.09
CA ALA A 40 1.66 -16.58 23.22
C ALA A 40 1.17 -17.63 22.22
N ASP A 41 -0.09 -17.56 21.78
CA ASP A 41 -0.65 -18.50 20.81
C ASP A 41 -0.05 -18.27 19.42
N LEU A 42 -0.09 -17.02 18.94
CA LEU A 42 0.52 -16.64 17.67
C LEU A 42 2.01 -16.98 17.66
N PHE A 43 2.73 -16.68 18.75
CA PHE A 43 4.14 -17.04 18.88
C PHE A 43 4.37 -18.55 18.69
N ASN A 44 3.63 -19.40 19.40
CA ASN A 44 3.81 -20.85 19.33
C ASN A 44 3.51 -21.38 17.93
N ARG A 45 2.44 -20.91 17.29
CA ARG A 45 2.09 -21.26 15.91
C ARG A 45 3.18 -20.82 14.92
N PHE A 46 3.72 -19.61 15.09
CA PHE A 46 4.76 -19.07 14.22
C PHE A 46 6.11 -19.78 14.40
N VAL A 47 6.48 -20.16 15.62
CA VAL A 47 7.67 -20.98 15.87
C VAL A 47 7.54 -22.34 15.19
N ALA A 48 6.37 -22.99 15.27
CA ALA A 48 6.11 -24.24 14.57
C ALA A 48 6.22 -24.07 13.04
N TYR A 49 5.70 -22.97 12.49
CA TYR A 49 5.87 -22.62 11.08
C TYR A 49 7.35 -22.45 10.71
N ARG A 50 8.13 -21.71 11.51
CA ARG A 50 9.56 -21.49 11.29
C ARG A 50 10.36 -22.80 11.36
N LEU A 51 10.08 -23.67 12.32
CA LEU A 51 10.76 -24.97 12.46
C LEU A 51 10.48 -25.92 11.30
N ASN A 52 9.21 -25.97 10.85
CA ASN A 52 8.80 -26.88 9.77
C ASN A 52 8.94 -26.27 8.38
N GLN A 53 9.34 -25.00 8.26
CA GLN A 53 9.50 -24.29 6.98
C GLN A 53 8.23 -24.36 6.12
N GLY A 54 7.06 -24.24 6.74
CA GLY A 54 5.75 -24.37 6.06
C GLY A 54 5.34 -25.80 5.70
N LYS A 55 6.18 -26.82 5.90
CA LYS A 55 5.85 -28.21 5.56
C LYS A 55 4.62 -28.69 6.35
N GLY A 56 3.59 -29.11 5.62
CA GLY A 56 2.35 -29.63 6.18
C GLY A 56 1.32 -28.57 6.58
N LEU A 57 1.60 -27.29 6.35
CA LEU A 57 0.61 -26.21 6.50
C LEU A 57 -0.09 -25.96 5.16
N ALA A 58 -1.39 -25.67 5.23
CA ALA A 58 -2.13 -25.17 4.08
C ALA A 58 -1.66 -23.74 3.74
N PRO A 59 -1.67 -23.33 2.46
CA PRO A 59 -1.26 -21.98 2.05
C PRO A 59 -1.97 -20.87 2.84
N GLU A 60 -3.27 -21.02 3.08
CA GLU A 60 -4.10 -20.06 3.81
C GLU A 60 -3.63 -19.90 5.26
N ALA A 61 -3.18 -20.99 5.90
CA ALA A 61 -2.64 -20.94 7.26
C ALA A 61 -1.27 -20.24 7.31
N ILE A 62 -0.46 -20.35 6.26
CA ILE A 62 0.79 -19.59 6.14
C ILE A 62 0.48 -18.11 5.94
N SER A 63 -0.46 -17.78 5.05
CA SER A 63 -0.89 -16.40 4.81
C SER A 63 -1.44 -15.75 6.08
N ASP A 64 -2.30 -16.44 6.83
CA ASP A 64 -2.82 -16.00 8.14
C ASP A 64 -1.69 -15.68 9.12
N LEU A 65 -0.70 -16.57 9.25
CA LEU A 65 0.46 -16.34 10.12
C LEU A 65 1.26 -15.10 9.72
N LEU A 66 1.45 -14.87 8.42
CA LEU A 66 2.18 -13.69 7.93
C LEU A 66 1.39 -12.40 8.18
N VAL A 67 0.08 -12.40 7.92
CA VAL A 67 -0.80 -11.25 8.17
C VAL A 67 -0.87 -10.92 9.66
N CYS A 68 -0.98 -11.91 10.53
CA CYS A 68 -1.02 -11.71 11.97
C CYS A 68 0.33 -11.27 12.55
N MET A 69 1.45 -11.81 12.04
CA MET A 69 2.79 -11.48 12.55
C MET A 69 3.33 -10.15 12.01
N GLY A 70 2.94 -9.74 10.80
CA GLY A 70 3.39 -8.50 10.15
C GLY A 70 3.30 -7.25 11.04
N PRO A 71 2.16 -6.96 11.68
CA PRO A 71 2.03 -5.83 12.60
C PRO A 71 2.97 -5.86 13.81
N TYR A 72 3.31 -7.05 14.33
CA TYR A 72 4.30 -7.16 15.41
C TYR A 72 5.70 -6.77 14.93
N VAL A 73 6.07 -7.15 13.70
CA VAL A 73 7.33 -6.72 13.07
C VAL A 73 7.32 -5.21 12.88
N GLY A 74 6.23 -4.65 12.35
CA GLY A 74 6.06 -3.21 12.14
C GLY A 74 6.25 -2.39 13.41
N GLN A 75 5.55 -2.75 14.48
CA GLN A 75 5.64 -2.07 15.78
C GLN A 75 7.03 -2.22 16.43
N PHE A 76 7.63 -3.41 16.35
CA PHE A 76 8.95 -3.68 16.90
C PHE A 76 10.03 -2.84 16.20
N VAL A 77 10.01 -2.80 14.87
CA VAL A 77 10.95 -2.02 14.07
C VAL A 77 10.72 -0.51 14.26
N ALA A 78 9.46 -0.07 14.33
CA ALA A 78 9.15 1.33 14.66
C ALA A 78 9.72 1.75 16.03
N THR A 79 9.63 0.86 17.01
CA THR A 79 10.23 1.06 18.34
C THR A 79 11.77 1.09 18.26
N LEU A 80 12.37 0.14 17.55
CA LEU A 80 13.83 0.04 17.38
C LEU A 80 14.45 1.34 16.84
N PHE A 81 13.80 1.99 15.88
CA PHE A 81 14.28 3.25 15.27
C PHE A 81 13.69 4.52 15.90
N ASN A 82 12.91 4.41 16.99
CA ASN A 82 12.24 5.55 17.64
C ASN A 82 11.28 6.32 16.71
N VAL A 83 10.59 5.62 15.81
CA VAL A 83 9.61 6.19 14.87
C VAL A 83 8.17 5.77 15.13
N THR A 84 7.87 5.28 16.34
CA THR A 84 6.53 4.84 16.74
C THR A 84 5.45 5.91 16.49
N LYS A 85 5.76 7.20 16.68
CA LYS A 85 4.79 8.29 16.43
C LYS A 85 4.45 8.42 14.94
N GLN A 86 5.44 8.32 14.06
CA GLN A 86 5.26 8.41 12.61
C GLN A 86 4.53 7.18 12.07
N HIS A 87 4.87 6.00 12.59
CA HIS A 87 4.17 4.74 12.31
C HIS A 87 2.69 4.82 12.72
N GLN A 88 2.40 5.28 13.94
CA GLN A 88 1.02 5.46 14.42
C GLN A 88 0.25 6.49 13.58
N ALA A 89 0.86 7.65 13.28
CA ALA A 89 0.22 8.67 12.45
C ALA A 89 -0.06 8.19 11.01
N GLN A 90 0.80 7.34 10.43
CA GLN A 90 0.49 6.68 9.16
C GLN A 90 -0.69 5.71 9.30
N ALA A 91 -0.69 4.87 10.34
CA ALA A 91 -1.74 3.91 10.59
C ALA A 91 -3.11 4.58 10.80
N GLU A 92 -3.15 5.67 11.57
CA GLU A 92 -4.36 6.46 11.81
C GLU A 92 -4.92 7.05 10.51
N ARG A 93 -4.07 7.68 9.68
CA ARG A 93 -4.51 8.24 8.39
C ARG A 93 -5.06 7.18 7.44
N ILE A 94 -4.39 6.03 7.35
CA ILE A 94 -4.86 4.94 6.48
C ILE A 94 -6.21 4.41 6.97
N LYS A 95 -6.34 4.16 8.28
CA LYS A 95 -7.58 3.67 8.88
C LYS A 95 -8.73 4.67 8.74
N ASP A 96 -8.44 5.96 8.88
CA ASP A 96 -9.41 7.04 8.69
C ASP A 96 -9.98 7.02 7.26
N GLU A 97 -9.13 6.96 6.23
CA GLU A 97 -9.56 6.85 4.83
C GLU A 97 -10.47 5.63 4.57
N PHE A 98 -10.18 4.47 5.18
CA PHE A 98 -11.06 3.29 5.10
C PHE A 98 -12.37 3.45 5.88
N ALA A 99 -12.31 4.07 7.06
CA ALA A 99 -13.49 4.34 7.89
C ALA A 99 -14.36 5.48 7.35
N SER A 100 -13.83 6.34 6.47
CA SER A 100 -14.52 7.47 5.86
C SER A 100 -14.74 7.28 4.36
N ILE A 101 -13.77 7.61 3.49
CA ILE A 101 -13.88 7.60 2.02
C ILE A 101 -14.41 6.27 1.52
N PHE A 102 -13.77 5.17 1.90
CA PHE A 102 -14.08 3.85 1.34
C PHE A 102 -15.33 3.22 1.98
N ALA A 103 -15.58 3.46 3.27
CA ALA A 103 -16.85 3.12 3.89
C ALA A 103 -18.03 3.87 3.23
N TYR A 104 -17.89 5.17 2.97
CA TYR A 104 -18.89 5.96 2.24
C TYR A 104 -19.13 5.43 0.82
N LYS A 105 -18.05 5.15 0.09
CA LYS A 105 -18.10 4.53 -1.24
C LYS A 105 -18.92 3.23 -1.23
N ASN A 106 -18.61 2.33 -0.30
CA ASN A 106 -19.19 1.00 -0.26
C ASN A 106 -20.61 0.98 0.34
N GLU A 107 -20.87 1.75 1.38
CA GLU A 107 -22.14 1.74 2.09
C GLU A 107 -23.20 2.66 1.49
N VAL A 108 -22.79 3.74 0.82
CA VAL A 108 -23.68 4.73 0.21
C VAL A 108 -23.58 4.70 -1.31
N VAL A 109 -22.42 5.08 -1.86
CA VAL A 109 -22.28 5.39 -3.31
C VAL A 109 -22.56 4.17 -4.18
N ALA A 110 -22.00 3.02 -3.85
CA ALA A 110 -22.19 1.76 -4.58
C ALA A 110 -23.67 1.30 -4.64
N LYS A 111 -24.52 1.82 -3.74
CA LYS A 111 -25.92 1.43 -3.60
C LYS A 111 -26.91 2.46 -4.19
N LEU A 112 -26.42 3.60 -4.68
CA LEU A 112 -27.26 4.70 -5.18
C LEU A 112 -28.17 4.30 -6.34
N ASN A 113 -27.61 3.59 -7.34
CA ASN A 113 -28.37 3.13 -8.51
C ASN A 113 -29.52 2.18 -8.13
N LEU A 114 -29.35 1.40 -7.06
CA LEU A 114 -30.41 0.55 -6.54
C LEU A 114 -31.43 1.36 -5.73
N ALA A 115 -30.96 2.29 -4.89
CA ALA A 115 -31.81 3.09 -4.01
C ALA A 115 -32.77 4.02 -4.77
N PHE A 116 -32.32 4.57 -5.91
CA PHE A 116 -33.12 5.49 -6.74
C PHE A 116 -33.54 4.88 -8.07
N LYS A 117 -33.57 3.55 -8.15
CA LYS A 117 -34.11 2.87 -9.32
C LYS A 117 -35.56 3.32 -9.55
N ASP A 118 -35.87 3.73 -10.78
CA ASP A 118 -37.19 4.19 -11.20
C ASP A 118 -37.72 5.47 -10.51
N VAL A 119 -36.84 6.21 -9.80
CA VAL A 119 -37.19 7.50 -9.20
C VAL A 119 -36.99 8.63 -10.21
N ASN A 120 -38.02 9.46 -10.42
CA ASN A 120 -37.87 10.65 -11.26
C ASN A 120 -37.10 11.75 -10.52
N VAL A 121 -35.81 11.87 -10.82
CA VAL A 121 -34.91 12.86 -10.21
C VAL A 121 -34.99 14.24 -10.87
N SER A 122 -35.70 14.40 -11.99
CA SER A 122 -35.81 15.70 -12.67
C SER A 122 -36.56 16.74 -11.85
N THR A 123 -37.38 16.30 -10.91
CA THR A 123 -38.19 17.16 -10.03
C THR A 123 -37.46 17.55 -8.74
N TRP A 124 -36.24 17.08 -8.54
CA TRP A 124 -35.48 17.34 -7.32
C TRP A 124 -34.96 18.78 -7.29
N ASP A 125 -35.25 19.48 -6.19
CA ASP A 125 -34.59 20.75 -5.88
C ASP A 125 -33.17 20.46 -5.35
N LYS A 126 -32.19 20.57 -6.25
CA LYS A 126 -30.77 20.36 -5.95
C LYS A 126 -30.25 21.36 -4.92
N ALA A 127 -30.76 22.59 -4.90
CA ALA A 127 -30.33 23.59 -3.93
C ALA A 127 -30.84 23.24 -2.53
N ALA A 128 -32.11 22.82 -2.41
CA ALA A 128 -32.65 22.34 -1.15
C ALA A 128 -31.93 21.08 -0.66
N ILE A 129 -31.61 20.12 -1.54
CA ILE A 129 -30.82 18.92 -1.18
C ILE A 129 -29.45 19.31 -0.60
N ASN A 130 -28.74 20.24 -1.26
CA ASN A 130 -27.45 20.72 -0.76
C ASN A 130 -27.57 21.43 0.59
N THR A 131 -28.57 22.30 0.76
CA THR A 131 -28.81 23.01 2.02
C THR A 131 -29.14 22.03 3.15
N ARG A 132 -30.03 21.06 2.91
CA ARG A 132 -30.37 20.02 3.90
C ARG A 132 -29.16 19.18 4.29
N PHE A 133 -28.37 18.73 3.32
CA PHE A 133 -27.16 17.96 3.62
C PHE A 133 -26.16 18.79 4.44
N ASN A 134 -25.88 20.04 4.05
CA ASN A 134 -24.97 20.90 4.80
C ASN A 134 -25.47 21.19 6.24
N LEU A 135 -26.78 21.36 6.43
CA LEU A 135 -27.35 21.49 7.77
C LEU A 135 -27.17 20.21 8.60
N LEU A 136 -27.32 19.03 7.99
CA LEU A 136 -27.04 17.75 8.65
C LEU A 136 -25.57 17.67 9.09
N VAL A 137 -24.62 18.06 8.22
CA VAL A 137 -23.20 18.08 8.57
C VAL A 137 -22.93 19.03 9.74
N ALA A 138 -23.38 20.28 9.64
CA ALA A 138 -23.14 21.29 10.68
C ALA A 138 -23.78 20.91 12.04
N ALA A 139 -24.98 20.33 12.03
CA ALA A 139 -25.71 20.00 13.24
C ALA A 139 -25.24 18.70 13.91
N ALA A 140 -24.99 17.64 13.14
CA ALA A 140 -24.70 16.31 13.69
C ALA A 140 -23.20 15.93 13.66
N PHE A 141 -22.40 16.57 12.80
CA PHE A 141 -21.00 16.24 12.55
C PHE A 141 -20.10 17.49 12.58
N PRO A 142 -20.03 18.23 13.69
CA PRO A 142 -19.28 19.50 13.76
C PRO A 142 -17.78 19.37 13.47
N GLU A 143 -17.19 18.20 13.70
CA GLU A 143 -15.78 17.94 13.35
C GLU A 143 -15.59 17.68 11.86
N ALA A 144 -16.57 17.09 11.18
CA ALA A 144 -16.54 16.96 9.72
C ALA A 144 -16.80 18.33 9.06
N ASP A 145 -17.62 19.19 9.68
CA ASP A 145 -17.93 20.52 9.13
C ASP A 145 -16.70 21.44 9.07
N LYS A 146 -15.71 21.22 9.93
CA LYS A 146 -14.43 21.95 9.96
C LYS A 146 -13.36 21.36 9.03
N ASP A 147 -13.68 20.27 8.33
CA ASP A 147 -12.74 19.58 7.46
C ASP A 147 -12.57 20.32 6.12
N ASN A 148 -11.33 20.63 5.77
CA ASN A 148 -10.99 21.38 4.56
C ASN A 148 -10.90 20.48 3.32
N ASP A 149 -10.81 19.16 3.50
CA ASP A 149 -10.95 18.21 2.40
C ASP A 149 -12.44 17.95 2.16
N ALA A 150 -12.96 18.50 1.05
CA ALA A 150 -14.38 18.43 0.73
C ALA A 150 -14.87 16.99 0.54
N GLU A 151 -14.04 16.10 0.01
CA GLU A 151 -14.40 14.68 -0.14
C GLU A 151 -14.47 14.02 1.24
N HIS A 152 -13.44 14.23 2.07
CA HIS A 152 -13.37 13.66 3.40
C HIS A 152 -14.51 14.16 4.30
N ARG A 153 -14.83 15.46 4.27
CA ARG A 153 -15.98 16.08 4.95
C ARG A 153 -17.27 15.32 4.70
N VAL A 154 -17.58 15.07 3.43
CA VAL A 154 -18.81 14.36 3.03
C VAL A 154 -18.73 12.89 3.44
N ALA A 155 -17.60 12.25 3.16
CA ALA A 155 -17.44 10.83 3.37
C ALA A 155 -17.53 10.45 4.86
N ARG A 156 -17.04 11.27 5.79
CA ARG A 156 -17.19 11.02 7.23
C ARG A 156 -18.66 10.93 7.65
N VAL A 157 -19.49 11.83 7.13
CA VAL A 157 -20.93 11.86 7.39
C VAL A 157 -21.61 10.65 6.75
N GLY A 158 -21.31 10.42 5.47
CA GLY A 158 -21.91 9.33 4.70
C GLY A 158 -21.50 7.95 5.20
N ALA A 159 -20.25 7.75 5.63
CA ALA A 159 -19.77 6.51 6.21
C ALA A 159 -20.43 6.24 7.57
N SER A 160 -20.48 7.23 8.46
CA SER A 160 -21.10 7.09 9.77
C SER A 160 -22.57 6.67 9.65
N ILE A 161 -23.35 7.35 8.81
CA ILE A 161 -24.77 7.04 8.60
C ILE A 161 -24.92 5.73 7.79
N GLY A 162 -24.08 5.50 6.79
CA GLY A 162 -24.11 4.33 5.94
C GLY A 162 -23.86 3.03 6.71
N LEU A 163 -22.83 3.02 7.57
CA LEU A 163 -22.51 1.87 8.43
C LEU A 163 -23.62 1.58 9.46
N LEU A 164 -24.21 2.62 10.08
CA LEU A 164 -25.39 2.45 10.94
C LEU A 164 -26.58 1.89 10.15
N SER A 165 -26.84 2.40 8.95
CA SER A 165 -27.93 1.89 8.08
C SER A 165 -27.69 0.43 7.71
N ALA A 166 -26.45 0.04 7.42
CA ALA A 166 -26.07 -1.34 7.13
C ALA A 166 -26.29 -2.26 8.34
N HIS A 167 -25.92 -1.82 9.54
CA HIS A 167 -26.17 -2.53 10.79
C HIS A 167 -27.65 -2.88 10.97
N TYR A 168 -28.54 -1.88 10.96
CA TYR A 168 -29.98 -2.14 11.14
C TYR A 168 -30.58 -2.99 10.02
N LYS A 169 -30.08 -2.86 8.78
CA LYS A 169 -30.48 -3.72 7.65
C LYS A 169 -30.04 -5.18 7.81
N LEU A 170 -28.93 -5.45 8.49
CA LEU A 170 -28.51 -6.81 8.82
C LEU A 170 -29.41 -7.41 9.90
N LEU A 171 -29.67 -6.65 10.98
CA LEU A 171 -30.56 -7.10 12.06
C LEU A 171 -31.97 -7.40 11.55
N ALA A 172 -32.53 -6.55 10.69
CA ALA A 172 -33.84 -6.77 10.06
C ALA A 172 -33.89 -8.06 9.20
N LYS A 173 -32.74 -8.56 8.74
CA LYS A 173 -32.61 -9.83 8.01
C LYS A 173 -32.27 -11.02 8.93
N GLY A 174 -32.28 -10.83 10.25
CA GLY A 174 -31.88 -11.84 11.23
C GLY A 174 -30.39 -12.21 11.16
N LYS A 175 -29.54 -11.29 10.68
CA LYS A 175 -28.08 -11.48 10.62
C LYS A 175 -27.39 -10.68 11.71
N GLU A 176 -26.26 -11.19 12.20
CA GLU A 176 -25.39 -10.48 13.13
C GLU A 176 -24.68 -9.30 12.44
N SER A 177 -24.24 -8.33 13.24
CA SER A 177 -23.49 -7.17 12.79
C SER A 177 -22.43 -6.81 13.82
N ASP A 178 -21.22 -6.51 13.35
CA ASP A 178 -20.07 -6.15 14.19
C ASP A 178 -20.08 -4.68 14.65
N TYR A 179 -21.12 -3.91 14.31
CA TYR A 179 -21.21 -2.51 14.72
C TYR A 179 -21.49 -2.42 16.23
N VAL A 180 -20.53 -1.89 16.97
CA VAL A 180 -20.62 -1.75 18.44
C VAL A 180 -21.49 -0.56 18.81
N ASN A 181 -22.49 -0.76 19.68
CA ASN A 181 -23.34 0.28 20.26
C ASN A 181 -24.08 1.18 19.23
N ALA A 182 -24.70 0.56 18.23
CA ALA A 182 -25.41 1.29 17.16
C ALA A 182 -26.57 2.16 17.68
N ASP A 183 -27.36 1.67 18.64
CA ASP A 183 -28.47 2.43 19.24
C ASP A 183 -27.97 3.69 19.98
N GLY A 184 -26.85 3.57 20.70
CA GLY A 184 -26.20 4.70 21.36
C GLY A 184 -25.72 5.76 20.37
N ALA A 185 -25.10 5.34 19.27
CA ALA A 185 -24.68 6.24 18.20
C ALA A 185 -25.87 6.93 17.51
N ALA A 186 -26.96 6.20 17.24
CA ALA A 186 -28.18 6.76 16.69
C ALA A 186 -28.83 7.78 17.66
N LEU A 187 -28.85 7.48 18.95
CA LEU A 187 -29.34 8.40 19.98
C LEU A 187 -28.48 9.67 20.07
N GLU A 188 -27.16 9.54 19.99
CA GLU A 188 -26.25 10.70 19.98
C GLU A 188 -26.54 11.63 18.79
N LEU A 189 -26.70 11.07 17.59
CA LEU A 189 -27.08 11.84 16.40
C LEU A 189 -28.43 12.54 16.59
N ARG A 190 -29.44 11.82 17.13
CA ARG A 190 -30.76 12.40 17.42
C ARG A 190 -30.65 13.57 18.40
N ASN A 191 -29.85 13.42 19.46
CA ASN A 191 -29.64 14.48 20.45
C ASN A 191 -28.98 15.71 19.83
N LYS A 192 -27.92 15.53 19.04
CA LYS A 192 -27.25 16.64 18.33
C LYS A 192 -28.20 17.40 17.40
N LEU A 193 -29.03 16.68 16.65
CA LEU A 193 -30.04 17.29 15.79
C LEU A 193 -31.14 18.01 16.57
N SER A 194 -31.54 17.47 17.73
CA SER A 194 -32.63 18.02 18.55
C SER A 194 -32.27 19.33 19.26
N VAL A 195 -30.97 19.56 19.54
CA VAL A 195 -30.49 20.80 20.19
C VAL A 195 -30.13 21.90 19.20
N HIS A 196 -29.92 21.57 17.92
CA HIS A 196 -29.54 22.55 16.90
C HIS A 196 -30.78 23.24 16.31
N GLN A 197 -30.93 24.54 16.57
CA GLN A 197 -32.15 25.33 16.30
C GLN A 197 -32.77 25.10 14.91
N GLN A 198 -31.97 25.18 13.85
CA GLN A 198 -32.47 25.00 12.48
C GLN A 198 -32.77 23.52 12.16
N ALA A 199 -31.98 22.60 12.73
CA ALA A 199 -32.10 21.17 12.44
C ALA A 199 -33.34 20.56 13.10
N THR A 200 -33.70 21.00 14.31
CA THR A 200 -34.93 20.60 14.99
C THR A 200 -36.18 20.90 14.17
N THR A 201 -36.15 21.98 13.38
CA THR A 201 -37.26 22.37 12.50
C THR A 201 -37.20 21.59 11.19
N GLU A 202 -36.04 21.59 10.52
CA GLU A 202 -35.85 21.00 9.18
C GLU A 202 -35.96 19.46 9.17
N PHE A 203 -35.58 18.80 10.26
CA PHE A 203 -35.60 17.34 10.40
C PHE A 203 -36.62 16.86 11.44
N LYS A 204 -37.63 17.66 11.77
CA LYS A 204 -38.66 17.32 12.77
C LYS A 204 -39.24 15.92 12.56
N ASP A 205 -39.59 15.59 11.32
CA ASP A 205 -40.21 14.31 10.98
C ASP A 205 -39.25 13.13 11.18
N ILE A 206 -37.96 13.32 10.90
CA ILE A 206 -36.94 12.29 11.13
C ILE A 206 -36.67 12.15 12.63
N ILE A 207 -36.50 13.25 13.36
CA ILE A 207 -36.23 13.26 14.81
C ILE A 207 -37.36 12.58 15.60
N ALA A 208 -38.61 12.73 15.15
CA ALA A 208 -39.78 12.12 15.77
C ALA A 208 -39.85 10.59 15.64
N LEU A 209 -39.08 9.98 14.73
CA LEU A 209 -39.03 8.51 14.57
C LEU A 209 -38.35 7.90 15.78
N HIS A 210 -39.10 7.16 16.60
CA HIS A 210 -38.61 6.55 17.84
C HIS A 210 -37.73 5.33 17.58
N ASP A 211 -38.08 4.52 16.58
CA ASP A 211 -37.26 3.38 16.14
C ASP A 211 -35.90 3.89 15.60
N PRO A 212 -34.76 3.47 16.18
CA PRO A 212 -33.43 3.82 15.69
C PRO A 212 -33.21 3.46 14.21
N ALA A 213 -33.78 2.35 13.72
CA ALA A 213 -33.63 1.92 12.33
C ALA A 213 -34.33 2.88 11.37
N GLU A 214 -35.55 3.30 11.69
CA GLU A 214 -36.32 4.28 10.90
C GLU A 214 -35.66 5.66 10.93
N PHE A 215 -35.20 6.10 12.11
CA PHE A 215 -34.47 7.35 12.29
C PHE A 215 -33.21 7.40 11.41
N VAL A 216 -32.37 6.35 11.48
CA VAL A 216 -31.14 6.27 10.67
C VAL A 216 -31.46 6.17 9.18
N GLN A 217 -32.52 5.47 8.79
CA GLN A 217 -32.93 5.40 7.39
C GLN A 217 -33.38 6.78 6.85
N GLY A 218 -34.03 7.62 7.68
CA GLY A 218 -34.33 9.00 7.33
C GLY A 218 -33.08 9.86 7.09
N LEU A 219 -32.05 9.71 7.94
CA LEU A 219 -30.76 10.37 7.72
C LEU A 219 -30.04 9.84 6.47
N MET A 220 -30.10 8.52 6.25
CA MET A 220 -29.51 7.87 5.08
C MET A 220 -30.11 8.42 3.78
N GLU A 221 -31.41 8.70 3.75
CA GLU A 221 -32.05 9.30 2.58
C GLU A 221 -31.49 10.70 2.24
N ILE A 222 -31.20 11.53 3.25
CA ILE A 222 -30.56 12.85 3.03
C ILE A 222 -29.18 12.65 2.37
N VAL A 223 -28.37 11.76 2.93
CA VAL A 223 -27.03 11.45 2.38
C VAL A 223 -27.16 10.91 0.95
N GLN A 224 -28.00 9.91 0.72
CA GLN A 224 -28.18 9.28 -0.59
C GLN A 224 -28.64 10.27 -1.65
N ARG A 225 -29.61 11.15 -1.35
CA ARG A 225 -30.08 12.17 -2.30
C ARG A 225 -28.96 13.14 -2.67
N TRP A 226 -28.18 13.60 -1.68
CA TRP A 226 -27.01 14.44 -1.94
C TRP A 226 -25.98 13.71 -2.81
N SER A 227 -25.63 12.47 -2.45
CA SER A 227 -24.65 11.66 -3.16
C SER A 227 -25.07 11.36 -4.60
N TYR A 228 -26.37 11.14 -4.85
CA TYR A 228 -26.88 10.93 -6.21
C TYR A 228 -26.78 12.21 -7.06
N VAL A 229 -27.08 13.38 -6.49
CA VAL A 229 -26.86 14.66 -7.19
C VAL A 229 -25.38 14.85 -7.48
N ALA A 230 -24.50 14.53 -6.53
CA ALA A 230 -23.05 14.61 -6.69
C ALA A 230 -22.50 13.64 -7.75
N GLN A 231 -23.03 12.41 -7.84
CA GLN A 231 -22.64 11.40 -8.84
C GLN A 231 -22.90 11.88 -10.29
N ASN A 232 -23.81 12.84 -10.48
CA ASN A 232 -24.11 13.42 -11.79
C ASN A 232 -23.39 14.76 -12.02
N ASN A 233 -22.40 15.10 -11.19
CA ASN A 233 -21.58 16.31 -11.31
C ASN A 233 -20.14 15.94 -11.69
N PRO A 234 -19.68 16.23 -12.93
CA PRO A 234 -18.31 15.96 -13.36
C PRO A 234 -17.24 16.61 -12.47
N ALA A 235 -17.49 17.82 -11.95
CA ALA A 235 -16.54 18.53 -11.08
C ALA A 235 -16.28 17.81 -9.74
N ILE A 236 -17.17 16.89 -9.34
CA ILE A 236 -16.98 16.03 -8.16
C ILE A 236 -16.41 14.68 -8.61
N THR A 237 -17.08 14.02 -9.55
CA THR A 237 -16.78 12.64 -9.95
C THR A 237 -15.43 12.46 -10.65
N GLU A 238 -14.88 13.50 -11.29
CA GLU A 238 -13.53 13.46 -11.88
C GLU A 238 -12.41 13.50 -10.83
N HIS A 239 -12.71 13.89 -9.58
CA HIS A 239 -11.69 14.14 -8.55
C HIS A 239 -11.87 13.28 -7.30
N TRP A 240 -13.09 12.85 -6.98
CA TRP A 240 -13.40 12.14 -5.75
C TRP A 240 -13.36 10.62 -5.96
N LEU A 241 -12.47 9.95 -5.24
CA LEU A 241 -12.26 8.50 -5.33
C LEU A 241 -13.40 7.67 -4.72
N SER A 242 -14.20 8.29 -3.86
CA SER A 242 -15.47 7.75 -3.37
C SER A 242 -16.51 7.51 -4.46
N PHE A 243 -16.40 8.19 -5.61
CA PHE A 243 -17.25 7.98 -6.79
C PHE A 243 -16.57 7.19 -7.92
N LYS A 244 -15.28 6.88 -7.79
CA LYS A 244 -14.51 6.15 -8.80
C LYS A 244 -14.72 4.64 -8.66
N PHE A 245 -15.22 3.97 -9.69
CA PHE A 245 -15.36 2.52 -9.74
C PHE A 245 -14.53 1.93 -10.89
N PRO A 246 -14.07 0.67 -10.77
CA PRO A 246 -13.37 -0.02 -11.86
C PRO A 246 -14.22 -0.05 -13.13
N GLU A 247 -13.63 0.33 -14.26
CA GLU A 247 -14.35 0.33 -15.53
C GLU A 247 -14.34 -1.05 -16.16
N LYS A 248 -15.29 -1.31 -17.07
CA LYS A 248 -15.26 -2.52 -17.89
C LYS A 248 -14.13 -2.40 -18.90
N ARG A 249 -13.41 -3.50 -19.10
CA ARG A 249 -12.35 -3.55 -20.10
C ARG A 249 -12.89 -4.06 -21.43
N ASP A 250 -12.70 -3.26 -22.45
CA ASP A 250 -12.84 -3.65 -23.84
C ASP A 250 -11.44 -3.90 -24.42
N PHE A 251 -11.09 -5.16 -24.66
CA PHE A 251 -9.78 -5.53 -25.19
C PHE A 251 -9.58 -5.07 -26.64
N ASP A 252 -10.66 -4.79 -27.37
CA ASP A 252 -10.61 -4.23 -28.73
C ASP A 252 -10.49 -2.70 -28.72
N HIS A 253 -10.70 -2.05 -27.55
CA HIS A 253 -10.67 -0.60 -27.38
C HIS A 253 -9.97 -0.16 -26.07
N LEU A 254 -8.78 -0.69 -25.78
CA LEU A 254 -8.05 -0.41 -24.54
C LEU A 254 -7.50 1.02 -24.40
N VAL A 255 -7.39 1.76 -25.50
CA VAL A 255 -6.82 3.11 -25.52
C VAL A 255 -7.73 4.01 -26.33
N GLU A 256 -8.36 4.97 -25.67
CA GLU A 256 -9.14 5.99 -26.34
C GLU A 256 -8.27 6.84 -27.26
N HIS A 257 -8.71 7.01 -28.51
CA HIS A 257 -8.01 7.81 -29.50
C HIS A 257 -8.97 8.45 -30.50
N ASP A 258 -8.63 9.65 -30.95
CA ASP A 258 -9.26 10.29 -32.08
C ASP A 258 -8.58 9.87 -33.38
N VAL A 259 -9.33 9.83 -34.48
CA VAL A 259 -8.76 9.79 -35.84
C VAL A 259 -8.58 11.22 -36.32
N VAL A 260 -7.34 11.69 -36.35
CA VAL A 260 -6.99 13.06 -36.76
C VAL A 260 -6.50 13.04 -38.20
N ASN A 261 -7.17 13.81 -39.07
CA ASN A 261 -6.73 14.02 -40.45
C ASN A 261 -5.50 14.96 -40.48
N LYS A 262 -4.42 14.52 -41.14
CA LYS A 262 -3.16 15.27 -41.32
C LYS A 262 -2.93 15.69 -42.78
N GLY A 263 -3.99 15.66 -43.61
CA GLY A 263 -3.94 15.98 -45.03
C GLY A 263 -3.63 14.74 -45.86
N GLU A 264 -2.36 14.32 -45.86
CA GLU A 264 -1.90 13.18 -46.67
C GLU A 264 -2.17 11.81 -46.02
N PHE A 265 -2.42 11.80 -44.71
CA PHE A 265 -2.72 10.58 -43.94
C PHE A 265 -3.63 10.90 -42.74
N THR A 266 -4.18 9.86 -42.14
CA THR A 266 -4.88 9.93 -40.85
C THR A 266 -4.00 9.33 -39.75
N ALA A 267 -4.05 9.91 -38.56
CA ALA A 267 -3.31 9.40 -37.40
C ALA A 267 -4.26 9.17 -36.22
N TRP A 268 -4.04 8.08 -35.49
CA TRP A 268 -4.63 7.91 -34.17
C TRP A 268 -3.89 8.78 -33.16
N MET A 269 -4.63 9.60 -32.43
CA MET A 269 -4.06 10.47 -31.41
C MET A 269 -4.98 10.50 -30.20
N GLY A 270 -4.47 10.21 -29.00
CA GLY A 270 -5.23 10.39 -27.75
C GLY A 270 -5.67 11.85 -27.54
N GLU A 271 -6.58 12.10 -26.60
CA GLU A 271 -7.12 13.45 -26.37
C GLU A 271 -6.03 14.51 -26.14
N LEU A 272 -6.22 15.72 -26.68
CA LEU A 272 -5.23 16.80 -26.61
C LEU A 272 -4.83 17.12 -25.16
N LYS A 273 -5.78 17.14 -24.22
CA LYS A 273 -5.56 17.41 -22.79
C LYS A 273 -4.62 16.40 -22.10
N HIS A 274 -4.47 15.20 -22.68
CA HIS A 274 -3.60 14.14 -22.16
C HIS A 274 -2.26 14.01 -22.89
N ARG A 275 -2.07 14.73 -24.00
CA ARG A 275 -0.81 14.72 -24.76
C ARG A 275 0.27 15.47 -23.99
N ARG A 276 1.37 14.77 -23.67
CA ARG A 276 2.56 15.36 -23.05
C ARG A 276 3.68 15.46 -24.08
N ARG A 277 4.34 16.62 -24.16
CA ARG A 277 5.58 16.74 -24.93
C ARG A 277 6.70 16.03 -24.17
N ARG A 278 7.58 15.34 -24.88
CA ARG A 278 8.81 14.80 -24.30
C ARG A 278 9.78 15.97 -24.19
N ASP A 279 9.82 16.57 -23.01
CA ASP A 279 10.68 17.71 -22.70
C ASP A 279 11.47 17.40 -21.43
N GLY A 280 12.80 17.55 -21.51
CA GLY A 280 13.73 17.21 -20.45
C GLY A 280 13.78 15.73 -20.05
N PHE A 281 14.50 15.47 -18.96
CA PHE A 281 14.68 14.13 -18.38
C PHE A 281 14.23 14.05 -16.91
N LYS A 282 13.42 15.02 -16.45
CA LYS A 282 12.78 14.99 -15.12
C LYS A 282 11.86 13.80 -14.98
N LEU A 283 11.59 13.38 -13.74
CA LEU A 283 10.57 12.38 -13.47
C LEU A 283 9.20 12.89 -13.97
N THR A 284 8.59 12.16 -14.88
CA THR A 284 7.34 12.56 -15.57
C THR A 284 6.09 11.87 -15.03
N ASP A 285 6.26 10.91 -14.12
CA ASP A 285 5.19 10.21 -13.44
C ASP A 285 5.47 10.20 -11.93
N PRO A 286 4.75 11.01 -11.13
CA PRO A 286 4.96 11.10 -9.69
C PRO A 286 4.37 9.93 -8.90
N ARG A 287 3.74 8.94 -9.57
CA ARG A 287 2.90 7.87 -9.00
C ARG A 287 1.59 8.40 -8.41
N PHE A 288 0.79 7.47 -7.91
CA PHE A 288 -0.40 7.76 -7.13
C PHE A 288 -0.05 8.42 -5.79
N ASN A 289 -0.91 9.33 -5.34
CA ASN A 289 -0.92 9.80 -3.96
C ASN A 289 -1.51 8.73 -3.03
N GLN A 290 -1.48 8.99 -1.71
CA GLN A 290 -1.93 8.01 -0.72
C GLN A 290 -3.37 7.55 -0.95
N ARG A 291 -4.33 8.46 -1.15
CA ARG A 291 -5.74 8.09 -1.31
C ARG A 291 -5.97 7.29 -2.59
N GLU A 292 -5.29 7.65 -3.68
CA GLU A 292 -5.34 6.88 -4.93
C GLU A 292 -4.83 5.45 -4.73
N VAL A 293 -3.72 5.27 -4.00
CA VAL A 293 -3.22 3.93 -3.65
C VAL A 293 -4.22 3.18 -2.76
N LEU A 294 -4.77 3.84 -1.73
CA LEU A 294 -5.74 3.19 -0.85
C LEU A 294 -7.04 2.81 -1.58
N SER A 295 -7.41 3.53 -2.64
CA SER A 295 -8.52 3.13 -3.51
C SER A 295 -8.24 1.82 -4.25
N GLU A 296 -6.99 1.56 -4.63
CA GLU A 296 -6.58 0.27 -5.21
C GLU A 296 -6.53 -0.83 -4.14
N VAL A 297 -6.11 -0.50 -2.92
CA VAL A 297 -6.15 -1.43 -1.78
C VAL A 297 -7.58 -1.81 -1.44
N ASP A 298 -8.54 -0.88 -1.51
CA ASP A 298 -9.97 -1.14 -1.30
C ASP A 298 -10.59 -1.99 -2.40
N HIS A 299 -10.13 -1.82 -3.65
CA HIS A 299 -10.56 -2.64 -4.79
C HIS A 299 -10.12 -4.11 -4.66
N CYS A 300 -9.02 -4.37 -3.96
CA CYS A 300 -8.53 -5.72 -3.70
C CYS A 300 -9.48 -6.52 -2.79
N ILE A 301 -9.78 -7.76 -3.16
CA ILE A 301 -10.67 -8.67 -2.41
C ILE A 301 -9.93 -9.74 -1.58
N TYR A 302 -8.62 -9.52 -1.37
CA TYR A 302 -7.73 -10.32 -0.51
C TYR A 302 -7.87 -11.85 -0.73
N CYS A 303 -7.58 -12.31 -1.96
CA CYS A 303 -7.85 -13.69 -2.37
C CYS A 303 -7.05 -14.79 -1.64
N HIS A 304 -6.03 -14.43 -0.86
CA HIS A 304 -5.17 -15.38 -0.13
C HIS A 304 -5.95 -16.21 0.90
N GLU A 305 -7.01 -15.65 1.51
CA GLU A 305 -7.86 -16.34 2.50
C GLU A 305 -8.55 -17.59 1.94
N ARG A 306 -8.59 -17.73 0.61
CA ARG A 306 -9.25 -18.83 -0.12
C ARG A 306 -8.29 -19.59 -1.04
N ASP A 307 -6.97 -19.32 -0.96
CA ASP A 307 -5.96 -19.87 -1.88
C ASP A 307 -6.29 -19.63 -3.37
N THR A 308 -6.81 -18.43 -3.68
CA THR A 308 -7.25 -18.03 -5.04
C THR A 308 -6.59 -16.77 -5.56
N ASP A 309 -5.48 -16.37 -4.95
CA ASP A 309 -4.65 -15.21 -5.26
C ASP A 309 -3.85 -15.40 -6.56
N SER A 310 -4.57 -15.37 -7.68
CA SER A 310 -3.99 -15.51 -9.01
C SER A 310 -3.04 -14.38 -9.41
N CYS A 311 -3.08 -13.23 -8.71
CA CYS A 311 -2.07 -12.18 -8.89
C CYS A 311 -0.68 -12.61 -8.42
N SER A 312 -0.60 -13.52 -7.45
CA SER A 312 0.65 -14.14 -7.01
C SER A 312 0.92 -15.40 -7.82
N LYS A 313 -0.01 -16.38 -7.78
CA LYS A 313 0.20 -17.76 -8.26
C LYS A 313 -0.19 -18.01 -9.72
N GLY A 314 -0.69 -17.00 -10.42
CA GLY A 314 -1.24 -17.11 -11.77
C GLY A 314 -2.64 -17.71 -11.84
N MET A 315 -3.24 -17.66 -13.03
CA MET A 315 -4.58 -18.21 -13.26
C MET A 315 -4.49 -19.63 -13.85
N ILE A 316 -4.52 -20.64 -13.00
CA ILE A 316 -4.42 -22.04 -13.44
C ILE A 316 -5.79 -22.58 -13.87
N ASN A 317 -5.84 -23.24 -15.02
CA ASN A 317 -7.01 -24.02 -15.45
C ASN A 317 -7.02 -25.37 -14.75
N LYS A 318 -7.96 -25.57 -13.82
CA LYS A 318 -8.09 -26.80 -13.02
C LYS A 318 -8.24 -28.10 -13.85
N LYS A 319 -8.69 -28.02 -15.11
CA LYS A 319 -8.87 -29.21 -15.98
C LYS A 319 -7.58 -29.61 -16.69
N THR A 320 -6.80 -28.64 -17.14
CA THR A 320 -5.60 -28.88 -17.97
C THR A 320 -4.31 -28.74 -17.18
N ASN A 321 -4.37 -28.15 -15.97
CA ASN A 321 -3.23 -27.78 -15.14
C ASN A 321 -2.23 -26.83 -15.85
N LEU A 322 -2.72 -26.05 -16.82
CA LEU A 322 -1.96 -25.02 -17.52
C LEU A 322 -2.46 -23.64 -17.12
N PHE A 323 -1.59 -22.63 -17.22
CA PHE A 323 -1.99 -21.23 -17.07
C PHE A 323 -2.97 -20.83 -18.18
N LYS A 324 -3.92 -19.97 -17.83
CA LYS A 324 -4.83 -19.36 -18.80
C LYS A 324 -4.05 -18.36 -19.68
N VAL A 325 -4.59 -18.15 -20.87
CA VAL A 325 -4.14 -17.12 -21.81
C VAL A 325 -5.24 -16.06 -21.87
N ASP A 326 -4.86 -14.79 -21.74
CA ASP A 326 -5.79 -13.67 -21.79
C ASP A 326 -6.23 -13.36 -23.25
N PRO A 327 -7.21 -12.44 -23.46
CA PRO A 327 -7.65 -12.08 -24.81
C PRO A 327 -6.56 -11.47 -25.71
N LEU A 328 -5.44 -11.01 -25.15
CA LEU A 328 -4.30 -10.46 -25.90
C LEU A 328 -3.24 -11.52 -26.21
N GLY A 329 -3.47 -12.80 -25.86
CA GLY A 329 -2.53 -13.89 -26.08
C GLY A 329 -1.44 -14.00 -25.01
N VAL A 330 -1.57 -13.33 -23.87
CA VAL A 330 -0.58 -13.36 -22.78
C VAL A 330 -0.93 -14.45 -21.76
N THR A 331 0.05 -15.29 -21.43
CA THR A 331 -0.08 -16.30 -20.37
C THR A 331 -0.12 -15.62 -18.99
N THR A 332 -1.16 -15.90 -18.20
CA THR A 332 -1.36 -15.25 -16.89
C THR A 332 -0.69 -16.04 -15.76
N THR A 333 0.63 -15.89 -15.64
CA THR A 333 1.46 -16.60 -14.65
C THR A 333 1.44 -15.98 -13.26
N GLY A 334 0.94 -14.76 -13.08
CA GLY A 334 1.01 -14.03 -11.81
C GLY A 334 2.38 -13.39 -11.58
N CYS A 335 2.69 -13.05 -10.34
CA CYS A 335 3.97 -12.45 -9.97
C CYS A 335 5.11 -13.46 -10.18
N PRO A 336 6.17 -13.13 -10.93
CA PRO A 336 7.30 -14.05 -11.14
C PRO A 336 8.06 -14.45 -9.86
N LEU A 337 7.81 -13.76 -8.74
CA LEU A 337 8.43 -14.02 -7.44
C LEU A 337 7.47 -14.73 -6.47
N ASP A 338 6.24 -15.06 -6.89
CA ASP A 338 5.18 -15.59 -6.01
C ASP A 338 4.97 -14.72 -4.76
N GLU A 339 5.10 -13.39 -4.93
CA GLU A 339 5.04 -12.42 -3.83
C GLU A 339 3.69 -12.51 -3.09
N LYS A 340 3.72 -12.37 -1.76
CA LYS A 340 2.53 -12.36 -0.87
C LYS A 340 1.72 -11.06 -0.98
N ILE A 341 1.18 -10.80 -2.17
CA ILE A 341 0.52 -9.55 -2.55
C ILE A 341 -0.73 -9.29 -1.71
N SER A 342 -1.62 -10.28 -1.57
CA SER A 342 -2.90 -10.05 -0.90
C SER A 342 -2.71 -9.88 0.61
N GLU A 343 -1.73 -10.56 1.19
CA GLU A 343 -1.31 -10.44 2.58
C GLU A 343 -0.72 -9.05 2.84
N MET A 344 0.19 -8.60 1.97
CA MET A 344 0.75 -7.24 2.01
C MET A 344 -0.34 -6.17 1.94
N HIS A 345 -1.32 -6.32 1.03
CA HIS A 345 -2.44 -5.38 0.90
C HIS A 345 -3.29 -5.34 2.16
N LEU A 346 -3.57 -6.49 2.79
CA LEU A 346 -4.37 -6.58 4.00
C LEU A 346 -3.66 -5.92 5.19
N VAL A 347 -2.36 -6.15 5.36
CA VAL A 347 -1.55 -5.50 6.40
C VAL A 347 -1.49 -3.99 6.17
N LYS A 348 -1.33 -3.53 4.92
CA LYS A 348 -1.43 -2.10 4.57
C LYS A 348 -2.82 -1.53 4.88
N ARG A 349 -3.91 -2.23 4.51
CA ARG A 349 -5.30 -1.81 4.79
C ARG A 349 -5.48 -1.52 6.28
N ASN A 350 -4.88 -2.37 7.12
CA ASN A 350 -4.91 -2.25 8.58
C ASN A 350 -3.91 -1.22 9.14
N GLY A 351 -3.22 -0.48 8.27
CA GLY A 351 -2.42 0.69 8.61
C GLY A 351 -0.93 0.45 8.83
N ASP A 352 -0.41 -0.77 8.68
CA ASP A 352 1.00 -1.06 8.97
C ASP A 352 1.87 -1.18 7.72
N ASN A 353 2.44 -0.06 7.28
CA ASN A 353 3.35 -0.03 6.13
C ASN A 353 4.69 -0.75 6.37
N ILE A 354 5.22 -0.75 7.61
CA ILE A 354 6.48 -1.44 7.91
C ILE A 354 6.24 -2.96 7.88
N GLY A 355 5.15 -3.43 8.48
CA GLY A 355 4.73 -4.82 8.40
C GLY A 355 4.44 -5.26 6.96
N ALA A 356 3.76 -4.42 6.17
CA ALA A 356 3.54 -4.67 4.75
C ALA A 356 4.85 -4.77 3.96
N LEU A 357 5.81 -3.87 4.21
CA LEU A 357 7.14 -3.92 3.59
C LEU A 357 7.91 -5.19 3.99
N ALA A 358 7.82 -5.60 5.26
CA ALA A 358 8.44 -6.84 5.73
C ALA A 358 7.87 -8.06 4.98
N ILE A 359 6.59 -8.06 4.61
CA ILE A 359 5.98 -9.11 3.78
C ILE A 359 6.55 -9.07 2.34
N ILE A 360 6.63 -7.90 1.70
CA ILE A 360 7.23 -7.74 0.36
C ILE A 360 8.65 -8.33 0.33
N ILE A 361 9.46 -7.98 1.34
CA ILE A 361 10.89 -8.34 1.41
C ILE A 361 11.13 -9.86 1.57
N ILE A 362 10.12 -10.66 1.95
CA ILE A 362 10.24 -12.12 2.00
C ILE A 362 10.64 -12.65 0.62
N ASP A 363 9.94 -12.20 -0.42
CA ASP A 363 10.09 -12.68 -1.80
C ASP A 363 10.90 -11.69 -2.66
N ASN A 364 10.83 -10.39 -2.34
CA ASN A 364 11.42 -9.32 -3.12
C ASN A 364 12.19 -8.28 -2.25
N PRO A 365 13.37 -8.63 -1.71
CA PRO A 365 14.19 -7.69 -0.95
C PRO A 365 14.73 -6.54 -1.82
N MET A 366 14.62 -6.62 -3.14
CA MET A 366 15.01 -5.61 -4.12
C MET A 366 13.80 -4.87 -4.69
N CYS A 367 12.70 -4.75 -3.93
CA CYS A 367 11.48 -4.06 -4.36
C CYS A 367 11.67 -2.58 -4.81
N PRO A 368 12.74 -1.84 -4.47
CA PRO A 368 13.01 -0.57 -5.14
C PRO A 368 13.24 -0.71 -6.66
N GLY A 369 13.65 -1.90 -7.11
CA GLY A 369 13.89 -2.24 -8.51
C GLY A 369 12.66 -2.77 -9.28
N THR A 370 11.50 -2.90 -8.63
CA THR A 370 10.25 -3.43 -9.20
C THR A 370 9.11 -2.42 -9.06
N GLY A 371 7.86 -2.87 -9.04
CA GLY A 371 6.69 -2.02 -8.83
C GLY A 371 6.35 -1.13 -10.02
N HIS A 372 5.75 0.02 -9.71
CA HIS A 372 5.17 0.94 -10.69
C HIS A 372 6.17 1.31 -11.78
N ARG A 373 5.74 1.16 -13.03
CA ARG A 373 6.52 1.35 -14.28
C ARG A 373 7.60 0.32 -14.57
N ILE A 374 7.76 -0.71 -13.74
CA ILE A 374 8.67 -1.83 -14.01
C ILE A 374 7.90 -3.13 -14.29
N CYS A 375 7.08 -3.59 -13.35
CA CYS A 375 6.36 -4.86 -13.48
C CYS A 375 4.84 -4.63 -13.61
N ASN A 376 4.13 -5.58 -14.23
CA ASN A 376 2.67 -5.58 -14.29
C ASN A 376 2.02 -6.97 -14.39
N ASP A 377 2.78 -8.06 -14.23
CA ASP A 377 2.23 -9.42 -14.40
C ASP A 377 1.24 -9.79 -13.31
N CYS A 378 1.42 -9.28 -12.09
CA CYS A 378 0.46 -9.40 -11.00
C CYS A 378 -0.90 -8.74 -11.34
N MET A 379 -0.89 -7.62 -12.08
CA MET A 379 -2.13 -6.98 -12.56
C MET A 379 -2.82 -7.84 -13.62
N LYS A 380 -2.04 -8.41 -14.56
CA LYS A 380 -2.58 -9.31 -15.60
C LYS A 380 -3.17 -10.58 -14.98
N GLY A 381 -2.53 -11.10 -13.93
CA GLY A 381 -3.00 -12.26 -13.17
C GLY A 381 -4.12 -11.96 -12.17
N CYS A 382 -4.51 -10.70 -11.96
CA CYS A 382 -5.58 -10.34 -11.03
C CYS A 382 -6.91 -11.04 -11.38
N ILE A 383 -7.71 -11.41 -10.39
CA ILE A 383 -9.00 -12.09 -10.62
C ILE A 383 -9.97 -11.26 -11.49
N TYR A 384 -9.82 -9.94 -11.50
CA TYR A 384 -10.57 -9.03 -12.35
C TYR A 384 -10.06 -9.08 -13.80
N GLN A 385 -10.74 -9.90 -14.60
CA GLN A 385 -10.41 -10.10 -16.02
C GLN A 385 -11.36 -9.38 -17.00
N LYS A 386 -12.46 -8.81 -16.49
CA LYS A 386 -13.48 -8.09 -17.28
C LYS A 386 -13.63 -6.62 -16.92
N THR A 387 -13.01 -6.23 -15.83
CA THR A 387 -12.95 -4.86 -15.32
C THR A 387 -11.50 -4.52 -15.04
N ASP A 388 -11.23 -3.27 -14.72
CA ASP A 388 -9.88 -2.89 -14.31
C ASP A 388 -9.39 -3.74 -13.13
N PRO A 389 -8.17 -4.32 -13.23
CA PRO A 389 -7.51 -5.02 -12.16
C PRO A 389 -6.96 -4.02 -11.15
N VAL A 390 -6.69 -4.52 -9.95
CA VAL A 390 -5.97 -3.76 -8.93
C VAL A 390 -4.59 -3.37 -9.48
N ASN A 391 -4.23 -2.10 -9.34
CA ASN A 391 -2.90 -1.59 -9.68
C ASN A 391 -1.88 -1.93 -8.58
N ILE A 392 -1.59 -3.22 -8.43
CA ILE A 392 -0.66 -3.79 -7.45
C ILE A 392 0.73 -3.12 -7.49
N PRO A 393 1.34 -2.81 -8.65
CA PRO A 393 2.63 -2.13 -8.70
C PRO A 393 2.63 -0.74 -8.04
N GLN A 394 1.53 0.02 -8.10
CA GLN A 394 1.39 1.28 -7.37
C GLN A 394 1.37 1.06 -5.86
N ILE A 395 0.72 -0.01 -5.39
CA ILE A 395 0.64 -0.36 -3.97
C ILE A 395 2.02 -0.80 -3.45
N GLU A 396 2.72 -1.70 -4.15
CA GLU A 396 4.08 -2.16 -3.79
C GLU A 396 5.04 -0.97 -3.65
N THR A 397 5.08 -0.10 -4.68
CA THR A 397 5.93 1.09 -4.65
C THR A 397 5.52 2.06 -3.55
N ASN A 398 4.23 2.23 -3.28
CA ASN A 398 3.78 3.11 -2.21
C ASN A 398 4.14 2.60 -0.81
N VAL A 399 4.03 1.28 -0.55
CA VAL A 399 4.50 0.68 0.71
C VAL A 399 5.97 0.97 0.92
N LEU A 400 6.80 0.77 -0.12
CA LEU A 400 8.21 1.11 -0.05
C LEU A 400 8.42 2.61 0.24
N THR A 401 7.76 3.52 -0.48
CA THR A 401 7.97 4.96 -0.31
C THR A 401 7.43 5.50 1.02
N ASP A 402 6.31 4.96 1.52
CA ASP A 402 5.76 5.32 2.83
C ASP A 402 6.75 5.01 3.95
N VAL A 403 7.53 3.93 3.81
CA VAL A 403 8.62 3.59 4.74
C VAL A 403 9.88 4.40 4.45
N LEU A 404 10.32 4.53 3.20
CA LEU A 404 11.55 5.28 2.89
C LEU A 404 11.47 6.74 3.33
N PHE A 405 10.28 7.36 3.28
CA PHE A 405 10.08 8.78 3.56
C PHE A 405 9.69 9.11 5.00
N MET A 406 9.68 8.13 5.92
CA MET A 406 9.68 8.42 7.36
C MET A 406 11.12 8.56 7.88
N PRO A 407 11.33 9.16 9.07
CA PRO A 407 12.66 9.22 9.66
C PRO A 407 13.31 7.84 9.74
N TYR A 408 14.60 7.75 9.41
CA TYR A 408 15.35 6.49 9.34
C TYR A 408 14.76 5.44 8.38
N GLY A 409 13.90 5.85 7.44
CA GLY A 409 13.22 4.96 6.49
C GLY A 409 14.15 4.08 5.66
N PHE A 410 15.27 4.64 5.21
CA PHE A 410 16.33 3.88 4.54
C PHE A 410 16.94 2.81 5.47
N GLU A 411 17.19 3.13 6.75
CA GLU A 411 17.75 2.19 7.72
C GLU A 411 16.76 1.05 8.01
N ILE A 412 15.47 1.37 8.10
CA ILE A 412 14.38 0.39 8.27
C ILE A 412 14.36 -0.59 7.10
N TYR A 413 14.29 -0.09 5.85
CA TYR A 413 14.34 -0.92 4.66
C TYR A 413 15.63 -1.77 4.64
N SER A 414 16.78 -1.13 4.83
CA SER A 414 18.10 -1.78 4.81
C SER A 414 18.20 -2.89 5.86
N LEU A 415 17.69 -2.67 7.08
CA LEU A 415 17.61 -3.68 8.14
C LEU A 415 16.73 -4.84 7.71
N LEU A 416 15.52 -4.58 7.20
CA LEU A 416 14.59 -5.63 6.78
C LEU A 416 15.17 -6.57 5.73
N THR A 417 16.07 -6.08 4.85
CA THR A 417 16.76 -6.96 3.89
C THR A 417 17.70 -7.99 4.56
N ARG A 418 18.19 -7.74 5.77
CA ARG A 418 19.16 -8.60 6.49
C ARG A 418 18.62 -9.17 7.80
N TRP A 419 17.49 -8.69 8.26
CA TRP A 419 16.79 -9.13 9.46
C TRP A 419 15.28 -8.97 9.22
N ASN A 420 14.58 -10.08 9.03
CA ASN A 420 13.15 -10.10 8.82
C ASN A 420 12.57 -11.37 9.46
N PRO A 421 11.92 -11.27 10.64
CA PRO A 421 11.33 -12.42 11.33
C PRO A 421 10.30 -13.19 10.50
N LEU A 422 9.68 -12.56 9.49
CA LEU A 422 8.71 -13.19 8.60
C LEU A 422 9.37 -14.14 7.58
N ASN A 423 10.64 -13.90 7.23
CA ASN A 423 11.40 -14.77 6.35
C ASN A 423 11.88 -16.01 7.13
N VAL A 424 11.03 -17.03 7.24
CA VAL A 424 11.35 -18.24 8.00
C VAL A 424 12.56 -19.01 7.46
N LYS A 425 12.91 -18.84 6.19
CA LYS A 425 14.08 -19.48 5.56
C LYS A 425 15.38 -18.81 6.01
N ARG A 426 15.38 -17.48 6.10
CA ARG A 426 16.55 -16.69 6.51
C ARG A 426 16.10 -15.47 7.33
N PRO A 427 15.78 -15.65 8.63
CA PRO A 427 15.28 -14.54 9.44
C PRO A 427 16.32 -13.45 9.71
N TYR A 428 17.60 -13.81 9.63
CA TYR A 428 18.73 -12.89 9.76
C TYR A 428 19.91 -13.35 8.88
N MET A 429 20.76 -12.41 8.47
CA MET A 429 22.00 -12.66 7.71
C MET A 429 22.97 -13.56 8.50
N LEU A 430 23.56 -14.54 7.83
CA LEU A 430 24.61 -15.38 8.42
C LEU A 430 25.98 -14.70 8.47
N PRO A 431 26.83 -15.05 9.45
CA PRO A 431 28.23 -14.60 9.48
C PRO A 431 29.00 -15.02 8.22
N TYR A 432 30.04 -14.25 7.87
CA TYR A 432 30.93 -14.60 6.77
C TYR A 432 31.54 -15.99 6.97
N ASN A 433 31.39 -16.86 5.98
CA ASN A 433 31.72 -18.29 6.05
C ASN A 433 33.12 -18.62 5.46
N GLY A 434 33.89 -17.61 5.05
CA GLY A 434 35.21 -17.79 4.45
C GLY A 434 35.22 -18.02 2.94
N LYS A 435 34.05 -18.09 2.28
CA LYS A 435 33.94 -18.28 0.83
C LYS A 435 33.53 -17.00 0.12
N ASN A 436 34.17 -16.75 -1.01
CA ASN A 436 33.91 -15.59 -1.85
C ASN A 436 33.26 -15.98 -3.18
N ALA A 437 32.41 -15.11 -3.70
CA ALA A 437 31.80 -15.22 -5.02
C ALA A 437 32.09 -13.96 -5.85
N LEU A 438 32.38 -14.17 -7.13
CA LEU A 438 32.47 -13.10 -8.13
C LEU A 438 31.12 -13.00 -8.83
N VAL A 439 30.52 -11.81 -8.83
CA VAL A 439 29.30 -11.50 -9.58
C VAL A 439 29.67 -10.55 -10.72
N VAL A 440 29.37 -10.94 -11.96
CA VAL A 440 29.69 -10.16 -13.16
C VAL A 440 28.42 -9.51 -13.68
N GLY A 441 28.40 -8.17 -13.68
CA GLY A 441 27.26 -7.31 -13.95
C GLY A 441 26.47 -6.99 -12.68
N LEU A 442 26.20 -5.71 -12.42
CA LEU A 442 25.43 -5.20 -11.28
C LEU A 442 24.07 -4.62 -11.70
N GLY A 443 23.46 -5.23 -12.71
CA GLY A 443 22.04 -5.08 -13.03
C GLY A 443 21.12 -5.89 -12.10
N PRO A 444 19.82 -6.00 -12.41
CA PRO A 444 18.84 -6.67 -11.55
C PRO A 444 19.22 -8.07 -11.05
N ALA A 445 19.68 -8.94 -11.94
CA ALA A 445 20.14 -10.27 -11.54
C ALA A 445 21.37 -10.21 -10.63
N GLY A 446 22.32 -9.32 -10.91
CA GLY A 446 23.60 -9.21 -10.21
C GLY A 446 23.49 -8.66 -8.79
N TYR A 447 22.79 -7.52 -8.62
CA TYR A 447 22.58 -6.97 -7.29
C TYR A 447 21.70 -7.88 -6.43
N THR A 448 20.74 -8.59 -7.04
CA THR A 448 19.86 -9.53 -6.32
C THR A 448 20.61 -10.78 -5.90
N MET A 449 21.43 -11.36 -6.79
CA MET A 449 22.30 -12.48 -6.45
C MET A 449 23.29 -12.11 -5.34
N SER A 450 23.90 -10.92 -5.44
CA SER A 450 24.81 -10.40 -4.42
C SER A 450 24.13 -10.33 -3.05
N HIS A 451 22.91 -9.79 -3.01
CA HIS A 451 22.11 -9.74 -1.79
C HIS A 451 21.90 -11.12 -1.15
N TYR A 452 21.42 -12.10 -1.92
CA TYR A 452 21.17 -13.45 -1.39
C TYR A 452 22.46 -14.14 -0.93
N LEU A 453 23.55 -14.02 -1.68
CA LEU A 453 24.86 -14.56 -1.29
C LEU A 453 25.37 -13.95 0.02
N LEU A 454 25.24 -12.63 0.19
CA LEU A 454 25.63 -11.94 1.42
C LEU A 454 24.78 -12.38 2.63
N ASN A 455 23.49 -12.65 2.44
CA ASN A 455 22.62 -13.18 3.50
C ASN A 455 22.97 -14.63 3.89
N GLU A 456 23.54 -15.41 2.97
CA GLU A 456 24.07 -16.76 3.22
C GLU A 456 25.52 -16.78 3.73
N GLY A 457 26.09 -15.60 4.01
CA GLY A 457 27.43 -15.47 4.60
C GLY A 457 28.58 -15.56 3.60
N PHE A 458 28.33 -15.41 2.31
CA PHE A 458 29.42 -15.29 1.32
C PHE A 458 29.97 -13.87 1.27
N GLY A 459 31.26 -13.75 0.98
CA GLY A 459 31.85 -12.51 0.51
C GLY A 459 31.56 -12.36 -0.98
N VAL A 460 31.26 -11.14 -1.42
CA VAL A 460 30.89 -10.88 -2.81
C VAL A 460 31.73 -9.75 -3.38
N ALA A 461 32.44 -10.05 -4.46
CA ALA A 461 33.04 -9.06 -5.34
C ALA A 461 32.14 -8.92 -6.57
N GLY A 462 31.48 -7.78 -6.70
CA GLY A 462 30.75 -7.39 -7.91
C GLY A 462 31.68 -6.67 -8.87
N ILE A 463 31.65 -7.04 -10.15
CA ILE A 463 32.31 -6.29 -11.21
C ILE A 463 31.27 -5.84 -12.25
N ASP A 464 31.35 -4.61 -12.74
CA ASP A 464 30.56 -4.13 -13.87
C ASP A 464 31.50 -3.59 -14.97
N ALA A 465 31.01 -3.53 -16.20
CA ALA A 465 31.76 -2.98 -17.33
C ALA A 465 31.73 -1.45 -17.36
N LEU A 466 30.73 -0.85 -16.68
CA LEU A 466 30.58 0.59 -16.57
C LEU A 466 31.25 1.11 -15.30
N LYS A 467 31.78 2.34 -15.41
CA LYS A 467 32.31 3.08 -14.27
C LYS A 467 31.27 3.16 -13.16
N LEU A 468 31.60 2.61 -11.99
CA LEU A 468 30.78 2.76 -10.79
C LEU A 468 31.20 4.02 -10.05
N GLU A 469 30.28 4.98 -9.92
CA GLU A 469 30.56 6.17 -9.12
C GLU A 469 30.54 5.81 -7.63
N PRO A 470 31.57 6.21 -6.86
CA PRO A 470 31.59 5.97 -5.43
C PRO A 470 30.53 6.84 -4.75
N LEU A 471 29.81 6.25 -3.79
CA LEU A 471 28.99 7.04 -2.88
C LEU A 471 29.87 7.65 -1.79
N PRO A 472 29.48 8.81 -1.21
CA PRO A 472 30.23 9.42 -0.12
C PRO A 472 30.49 8.45 1.05
N THR A 473 31.71 8.45 1.58
CA THR A 473 32.13 7.51 2.62
C THR A 473 31.34 7.66 3.92
N TYR A 474 30.84 8.86 4.23
CA TYR A 474 29.95 9.06 5.38
C TYR A 474 28.64 8.27 5.22
N LEU A 475 28.18 8.00 3.99
CA LEU A 475 27.00 7.17 3.74
C LEU A 475 27.32 5.68 3.75
N THR A 476 28.46 5.26 3.21
CA THR A 476 28.78 3.83 3.05
C THR A 476 29.49 3.23 4.26
N GLY A 477 30.21 4.05 5.02
CA GLY A 477 31.25 3.58 5.95
C GLY A 477 32.48 3.05 5.22
N ASP A 478 33.43 2.54 6.02
CA ASP A 478 34.66 1.87 5.58
C ASP A 478 35.07 0.77 6.60
N SER A 479 36.30 0.26 6.52
CA SER A 479 36.80 -0.81 7.41
C SER A 479 36.92 -0.40 8.89
N THR A 480 36.93 0.89 9.19
CA THR A 480 37.20 1.47 10.51
C THR A 480 36.10 2.40 11.01
N THR A 481 35.25 2.88 10.09
CA THR A 481 34.19 3.86 10.32
C THR A 481 32.87 3.29 9.86
N LEU A 482 31.85 3.30 10.74
CA LEU A 482 30.52 2.88 10.35
C LEU A 482 29.83 3.93 9.46
N PRO A 483 28.88 3.53 8.61
CA PRO A 483 28.05 4.50 7.89
C PRO A 483 27.29 5.40 8.87
N GLN A 484 27.07 6.66 8.51
CA GLN A 484 26.15 7.53 9.23
C GLN A 484 24.71 7.10 8.96
N PRO A 485 23.86 7.02 9.99
CA PRO A 485 22.43 6.78 9.81
C PRO A 485 21.79 7.84 8.90
N VAL A 486 21.03 7.42 7.90
CA VAL A 486 20.26 8.31 7.03
C VAL A 486 18.99 8.70 7.78
N VAL A 487 18.92 9.94 8.27
CA VAL A 487 17.75 10.44 9.01
C VAL A 487 16.57 10.67 8.08
N ASP A 488 16.76 11.38 6.96
CA ASP A 488 15.73 11.59 5.95
C ASP A 488 16.26 11.18 4.57
N PHE A 489 15.65 10.16 3.96
CA PHE A 489 16.05 9.70 2.63
C PHE A 489 15.82 10.77 1.54
N LYS A 490 14.93 11.74 1.77
CA LYS A 490 14.69 12.83 0.80
C LYS A 490 15.93 13.68 0.58
N GLU A 491 16.85 13.75 1.54
CA GLU A 491 18.13 14.46 1.38
C GLU A 491 19.04 13.80 0.32
N LEU A 492 18.83 12.51 0.04
CA LEU A 492 19.56 11.76 -0.98
C LEU A 492 18.82 11.70 -2.33
N TYR A 493 17.65 12.31 -2.40
CA TYR A 493 16.77 12.26 -3.56
C TYR A 493 17.06 13.41 -4.52
N GLU A 494 17.32 13.09 -5.78
CA GLU A 494 17.71 14.06 -6.80
C GLU A 494 16.68 14.10 -7.94
N GLN A 495 16.57 15.24 -8.61
CA GLN A 495 15.86 15.30 -9.89
C GLN A 495 16.61 14.45 -10.92
N LEU A 496 15.87 13.70 -11.74
CA LEU A 496 16.49 12.70 -12.62
C LEU A 496 17.41 13.29 -13.70
N ASP A 497 17.21 14.55 -14.09
CA ASP A 497 18.05 15.29 -15.02
C ASP A 497 19.28 15.94 -14.37
N GLU A 498 19.32 16.02 -13.04
CA GLU A 498 20.44 16.57 -12.25
C GLU A 498 21.28 15.47 -11.59
N ARG A 499 20.71 14.26 -11.43
CA ARG A 499 21.35 13.11 -10.80
C ARG A 499 22.59 12.65 -11.56
N ILE A 500 23.68 12.43 -10.82
CA ILE A 500 24.86 11.75 -11.35
C ILE A 500 24.53 10.27 -11.60
N LEU A 501 24.78 9.80 -12.83
CA LEU A 501 24.59 8.40 -13.21
C LEU A 501 25.64 7.53 -12.48
N ALA A 502 25.18 6.60 -11.65
CA ALA A 502 26.06 5.93 -10.69
C ALA A 502 26.82 4.71 -11.26
N GLY A 503 26.60 4.32 -12.53
CA GLY A 503 27.12 3.05 -13.05
C GLY A 503 26.29 1.82 -12.67
N PHE A 504 25.55 1.91 -11.57
CA PHE A 504 24.88 0.79 -10.91
C PHE A 504 23.45 0.57 -11.44
N GLY A 505 23.05 -0.70 -11.62
CA GLY A 505 21.69 -1.07 -12.02
C GLY A 505 21.54 -1.51 -13.49
N GLY A 506 22.60 -1.41 -14.29
CA GLY A 506 22.60 -1.86 -15.69
C GLY A 506 21.47 -1.23 -16.52
N VAL A 507 20.69 -2.05 -17.23
CA VAL A 507 19.56 -1.56 -18.05
C VAL A 507 18.53 -0.75 -17.25
N ALA A 508 18.41 -0.96 -15.94
CA ALA A 508 17.52 -0.13 -15.11
C ALA A 508 17.95 1.34 -15.10
N GLU A 509 19.27 1.60 -15.03
CA GLU A 509 19.84 2.95 -15.01
C GLU A 509 19.74 3.63 -16.38
N TYR A 510 20.04 2.89 -17.45
CA TYR A 510 20.25 3.48 -18.79
C TYR A 510 19.12 3.22 -19.79
N GLY A 511 18.39 2.12 -19.64
CA GLY A 511 17.37 1.67 -20.59
C GLY A 511 15.94 2.05 -20.21
N ILE A 512 15.68 2.36 -18.93
CA ILE A 512 14.33 2.72 -18.48
C ILE A 512 14.08 4.22 -18.65
N THR A 513 12.87 4.53 -19.14
CA THR A 513 12.40 5.91 -19.37
C THR A 513 12.27 6.70 -18.06
N VAL A 514 12.24 8.02 -18.14
CA VAL A 514 12.03 8.97 -17.02
C VAL A 514 10.61 8.94 -16.41
N ARG A 515 9.87 7.85 -16.63
CA ARG A 515 8.62 7.53 -15.93
C ARG A 515 8.88 6.70 -14.68
N TRP A 516 10.01 6.00 -14.62
CA TRP A 516 10.43 5.28 -13.42
C TRP A 516 11.48 6.10 -12.67
N ASP A 517 11.43 5.98 -11.35
CA ASP A 517 12.22 6.78 -10.44
C ASP A 517 13.56 6.13 -10.14
N LYS A 518 14.59 6.58 -10.85
CA LYS A 518 15.94 6.01 -10.76
C LYS A 518 16.64 6.30 -9.43
N ASN A 519 16.08 7.15 -8.56
CA ASN A 519 16.60 7.29 -7.19
C ASN A 519 16.54 5.98 -6.41
N PHE A 520 15.62 5.07 -6.77
CA PHE A 520 15.54 3.74 -6.16
C PHE A 520 16.77 2.85 -6.40
N LEU A 521 17.55 3.10 -7.46
CA LEU A 521 18.83 2.41 -7.65
C LEU A 521 19.85 2.80 -6.59
N LYS A 522 19.82 4.05 -6.09
CA LYS A 522 20.68 4.51 -5.00
C LYS A 522 20.35 3.77 -3.70
N VAL A 523 19.06 3.46 -3.45
CA VAL A 523 18.63 2.66 -2.28
C VAL A 523 19.32 1.30 -2.31
N ILE A 524 19.19 0.55 -3.41
CA ILE A 524 19.78 -0.79 -3.55
C ILE A 524 21.31 -0.71 -3.46
N TYR A 525 21.92 0.23 -4.18
CA TYR A 525 23.37 0.38 -4.22
C TYR A 525 23.94 0.66 -2.82
N LEU A 526 23.34 1.61 -2.10
CA LEU A 526 23.77 1.96 -0.74
C LEU A 526 23.54 0.79 0.24
N THR A 527 22.44 0.04 0.12
CA THR A 527 22.19 -1.15 0.93
C THR A 527 23.28 -2.20 0.75
N LEU A 528 23.75 -2.44 -0.48
CA LEU A 528 24.83 -3.38 -0.74
C LEU A 528 26.19 -2.87 -0.28
N LEU A 529 26.52 -1.60 -0.56
CA LEU A 529 27.80 -1.01 -0.17
C LEU A 529 28.02 -0.96 1.35
N ARG A 530 26.93 -0.92 2.13
CA ARG A 530 26.99 -0.99 3.60
C ARG A 530 27.22 -2.40 4.15
N ARG A 531 27.33 -3.43 3.29
CA ARG A 531 27.64 -4.80 3.70
C ARG A 531 29.16 -4.97 3.74
N GLN A 532 29.70 -5.26 4.93
CA GLN A 532 31.15 -5.38 5.12
C GLN A 532 31.81 -6.37 4.13
N ALA A 533 31.11 -7.46 3.80
CA ALA A 533 31.58 -8.51 2.91
C ALA A 533 31.27 -8.27 1.42
N PHE A 534 30.79 -7.08 1.03
CA PHE A 534 30.53 -6.71 -0.37
C PHE A 534 31.53 -5.67 -0.86
N ARG A 535 32.04 -5.84 -2.08
CA ARG A 535 32.78 -4.82 -2.81
C ARG A 535 32.29 -4.77 -4.25
N ALA A 536 32.24 -3.58 -4.83
CA ALA A 536 31.86 -3.37 -6.21
C ALA A 536 33.00 -2.65 -6.96
N TYR A 537 33.26 -3.07 -8.19
CA TYR A 537 34.30 -2.53 -9.06
C TYR A 537 33.72 -2.29 -10.45
N GLY A 538 34.06 -1.18 -11.11
CA GLY A 538 33.65 -0.90 -12.48
C GLY A 538 34.25 0.38 -13.02
#